data_AF-A0A371MU47-F1
#
_entry.id   AF-A0A371MU47-F1
#
_cell.length_a   1.000
_cell.length_b   1.000
_cell.length_c   1.000
_cell.angle_alpha   90.00
_cell.angle_beta   90.00
_cell.angle_gamma   90.00
#
_symmetry.space_group_name_H-M   'P 1'
#
loop_
_entity.id
_entity.type
_entity.pdbx_description
1 polymer ?
#
loop_
_entity_poly.entity_id
_entity_poly.type
_entity_poly.pdbx_seq_one_letter_code
_entity_poly.pdbx_strand_id
1 'polypeptide(L)' 'MKGQRRQYVFLGLAAVLIVVGTLGTGFLPSTPFYQILSGGIIVAGFAVGYAGLGTFEFLE' A
#
# COMPACT_ATOMS: atom_id res chain seq x y z
N MET A 1 11.57 10.06 18.21
CA MET A 1 10.11 9.80 18.29
C MET A 1 9.28 10.29 17.09
N LYS A 2 9.58 11.43 16.43
CA LYS A 2 8.80 11.91 15.26
C LYS A 2 8.96 11.04 14.00
N GLY A 3 10.16 10.51 13.73
CA GLY A 3 10.41 9.61 12.61
C GLY A 3 9.59 8.32 12.69
N GLN A 4 9.72 7.57 13.80
CA GLN A 4 9.01 6.30 13.99
C GLN A 4 7.49 6.40 13.77
N ARG A 5 6.82 7.45 14.29
CA ARG A 5 5.38 7.61 14.06
C ARG A 5 5.04 7.74 12.57
N ARG A 6 5.86 8.47 11.82
CA ARG A 6 5.67 8.66 10.39
C ARG A 6 5.84 7.33 9.63
N GLN A 7 6.87 6.55 9.98
CA GLN A 7 7.09 5.22 9.42
C GLN A 7 5.92 4.28 9.70
N TYR A 8 5.41 4.22 10.94
CA TYR A 8 4.24 3.42 11.27
C TYR A 8 2.98 3.85 10.51
N VAL A 9 2.82 5.15 10.23
CA VAL A 9 1.72 5.65 9.40
C VAL A 9 1.87 5.18 7.95
N PHE A 10 3.06 5.25 7.35
CA PHE A 10 3.29 4.77 5.98
C PHE A 10 3.11 3.25 5.87
N LEU A 11 3.64 2.49 6.82
CA LEU A 11 3.47 1.04 6.86
C LEU A 11 2.00 0.65 7.08
N GLY A 12 1.29 1.37 7.94
CA GLY A 12 -0.15 1.19 8.15
C GLY A 12 -0.95 1.48 6.88
N LEU A 13 -0.65 2.60 6.19
CA LEU A 13 -1.30 2.95 4.93
C LEU A 13 -1.03 1.90 3.84
N ALA A 14 0.22 1.45 3.73
CA ALA A 14 0.62 0.40 2.80
C ALA A 14 -0.14 -0.90 3.05
N ALA A 15 -0.22 -1.35 4.31
CA ALA A 15 -0.96 -2.54 4.70
C ALA A 15 -2.46 -2.42 4.34
N VAL A 16 -3.08 -1.28 4.63
CA VAL A 16 -4.50 -1.03 4.27
C VAL A 16 -4.70 -1.11 2.77
N LEU A 17 -3.86 -0.44 1.97
CA LEU A 17 -3.94 -0.48 0.51
C LEU A 17 -3.83 -1.91 -0.03
N ILE A 18 -2.83 -2.68 0.43
CA ILE A 18 -2.63 -4.06 -0.01
C ILE A 18 -3.84 -4.92 0.35
N VAL A 19 -4.34 -4.84 1.58
CA VAL A 19 -5.50 -5.61 2.03
C VAL A 19 -6.75 -5.24 1.24
N VAL A 20 -7.05 -3.95 1.09
CA VAL A 20 -8.23 -3.47 0.34
C VAL A 20 -8.15 -3.89 -1.13
N GLY A 21 -6.98 -3.77 -1.76
CA GLY A 21 -6.78 -4.22 -3.14
C GLY A 21 -6.98 -5.73 -3.28
N THR A 22 -6.47 -6.52 -2.32
CA THR A 22 -6.61 -7.98 -2.29
C THR A 22 -8.07 -8.39 -2.10
N LEU A 23 -8.78 -7.80 -1.13
CA LEU A 23 -10.21 -8.01 -0.96
C LEU A 23 -10.98 -7.62 -2.23
N GLY A 24 -10.56 -6.54 -2.89
CA GLY A 24 -11.15 -6.11 -4.15
C GLY A 24 -11.12 -7.18 -5.25
N THR A 25 -10.06 -7.98 -5.33
CA THR A 25 -10.00 -9.09 -6.31
C THR A 25 -11.05 -10.18 -6.08
N GLY A 26 -11.52 -10.33 -4.84
CA GLY A 26 -12.54 -11.32 -4.46
C GLY A 26 -13.96 -10.77 -4.41
N PHE A 27 -14.14 -9.47 -4.12
CA PHE A 27 -15.46 -8.85 -3.95
C PHE A 27 -15.98 -8.11 -5.19
N LEU A 28 -15.11 -7.65 -6.09
CA LEU A 28 -15.53 -6.95 -7.30
C LEU A 28 -15.81 -7.91 -8.45
N PRO A 29 -16.62 -7.52 -9.44
CA PRO A 29 -16.87 -8.33 -10.63
C PRO A 29 -15.56 -8.69 -11.33
N SER A 30 -15.46 -9.92 -11.83
CA SER A 30 -14.26 -10.44 -12.50
C SER A 30 -14.06 -9.87 -13.92
N THR A 31 -14.32 -8.58 -14.11
CA THR A 31 -14.02 -7.88 -15.36
C THR A 31 -12.57 -7.40 -15.36
N PRO A 32 -11.94 -7.28 -16.53
CA PRO A 32 -10.55 -6.81 -16.63
C PRO A 32 -10.33 -5.46 -15.95
N PHE A 33 -11.31 -4.56 -16.02
CA PHE A 33 -11.24 -3.24 -15.41
C PHE A 33 -11.07 -3.30 -13.89
N TYR A 34 -11.88 -4.11 -13.20
CA TYR A 34 -11.80 -4.22 -11.74
C TYR A 34 -10.55 -4.96 -11.29
N GLN A 35 -10.05 -5.92 -12.06
CA GLN A 35 -8.78 -6.58 -11.77
C GLN A 35 -7.60 -5.61 -11.88
N ILE A 36 -7.57 -4.75 -12.91
CA ILE A 36 -6.55 -3.71 -13.06
C ILE A 36 -6.65 -2.71 -11.91
N LEU A 37 -7.86 -2.31 -11.51
CA LEU A 37 -8.08 -1.41 -10.38
C LEU A 37 -7.55 -2.02 -9.07
N SER A 38 -7.97 -3.25 -8.75
CA SER A 38 -7.53 -3.96 -7.55
C SER A 38 -6.01 -4.19 -7.55
N GLY A 39 -5.44 -4.64 -8.67
CA GLY A 39 -4.00 -4.78 -8.83
C GLY A 39 -3.25 -3.46 -8.67
N GLY A 40 -3.77 -2.38 -9.24
CA GLY A 40 -3.21 -1.03 -9.09
C GLY A 40 -3.19 -0.55 -7.65
N ILE A 41 -4.25 -0.82 -6.88
CA ILE A 41 -4.31 -0.50 -5.44
C ILE A 41 -3.24 -1.27 -4.66
N ILE A 42 -3.02 -2.56 -4.97
CA ILE A 42 -1.99 -3.37 -4.33
C ILE A 42 -0.59 -2.81 -4.61
N VAL A 43 -0.30 -2.52 -5.89
CA VAL A 43 1.00 -1.94 -6.31
C VAL A 43 1.22 -0.58 -5.64
N ALA A 44 0.18 0.26 -5.55
CA ALA A 44 0.26 1.52 -4.83
C ALA A 44 0.58 1.33 -3.34
N GLY A 45 0.00 0.31 -2.69
CA GLY A 45 0.32 -0.06 -1.32
C GLY A 45 1.80 -0.41 -1.13
N PHE A 46 2.38 -1.22 -2.01
CA PHE A 46 3.80 -1.52 -1.98
C PHE A 46 4.67 -0.29 -2.24
N ALA A 47 4.30 0.58 -3.19
CA ALA A 47 5.02 1.82 -3.47
C ALA A 47 5.03 2.77 -2.26
N VAL A 48 3.90 2.90 -1.56
CA VAL A 48 3.79 3.66 -0.31
C VAL A 48 4.68 3.07 0.78
N GLY A 49 4.68 1.74 0.95
CA GLY A 49 5.53 1.06 1.92
C GLY A 49 7.01 1.26 1.63
N TYR A 50 7.41 1.14 0.37
CA TYR A 50 8.77 1.39 -0.10
C TYR A 50 9.19 2.84 0.14
N ALA A 51 8.35 3.82 -0.21
CA ALA A 51 8.65 5.23 0.05
C ALA A 51 8.78 5.51 1.56
N GLY A 52 7.94 4.89 2.39
CA GLY A 52 7.99 5.01 3.84
C GLY A 52 9.27 4.44 4.46
N LEU A 53 9.79 3.33 3.94
CA LEU A 53 11.03 2.69 4.39
C LEU A 53 12.28 3.38 3.80
N GLY A 54 12.28 3.70 2.50
CA GLY A 54 13.40 4.36 1.82
C GLY A 54 13.62 5.81 2.27
N THR A 55 12.57 6.51 2.71
CA THR A 55 12.73 7.82 3.38
C THR A 55 13.42 7.69 4.74
N PHE A 56 13.35 6.52 5.38
CA PHE A 56 13.96 6.28 6.69
C PHE A 56 15.44 5.91 6.56
N GLU A 57 15.79 5.05 5.60
CA GLU A 57 17.17 4.63 5.33
C GLU A 57 18.07 5.80 4.91
N PHE A 58 17.50 6.85 4.31
CA PHE A 58 18.22 8.10 3.95
C PHE A 58 18.35 9.12 5.10
N LEU A 59 17.63 8.94 6.22
CA LEU A 59 17.58 9.88 7.35
C LEU A 59 18.34 9.39 8.60
N GLU A 60 18.84 8.15 8.57
CA GLU A 60 19.65 7.51 9.63
C GLU A 60 21.13 7.49 9.24
#